data_AF-A0AB74QG08-F1
#
_entry.id   AF-A0AB74QG08-F1
#
_cell.length_a   1.000
_cell.length_b   1.000
_cell.length_c   1.000
_cell.angle_alpha   90.00
_cell.angle_beta   90.00
_cell.angle_gamma   90.00
#
_symmetry.space_group_name_H-M   'P 1'
#
loop_
_entity.id
_entity.type
_entity.pdbx_description
1 polymer ?
#
loop_
_entity_poly.entity_id
_entity_poly.type
_entity_poly.pdbx_seq_one_letter_code
_entity_poly.pdbx_strand_id
1 'polypeptide(L)' 'MKHEQTTLRIPEDLYKALIDLSSEIGMPIASIIIIACWLYISKIN' A
#
# COMPACT_ATOMS: atom_id res chain seq x y z
N MET A 1 18.56 6.86 1.88
CA MET A 1 17.95 5.95 2.89
C MET A 1 17.96 4.55 2.27
N LYS A 2 18.47 3.52 2.96
CA LYS A 2 18.43 2.16 2.42
C LYS A 2 16.98 1.70 2.37
N HIS A 3 16.49 1.39 1.18
CA HIS A 3 15.15 0.80 1.01
C HIS A 3 15.27 -0.69 1.31
N GLU A 4 14.98 -1.08 2.55
CA GLU A 4 14.88 -2.49 2.90
C GLU A 4 13.57 -3.06 2.33
N GLN A 5 13.67 -4.12 1.54
CA GLN A 5 12.49 -4.86 1.08
C GLN A 5 11.81 -5.50 2.28
N THR A 6 10.49 -5.34 2.39
CA THR A 6 9.67 -5.90 3.47
C THR A 6 8.53 -6.72 2.88
N THR A 7 8.25 -7.87 3.48
CA THR A 7 7.10 -8.71 3.11
C THR A 7 5.91 -8.37 4.00
N LEU A 8 4.77 -8.02 3.39
CA LEU A 8 3.50 -7.79 4.09
C LEU A 8 2.55 -8.96 3.83
N ARG A 9 1.93 -9.49 4.88
CA ARG A 9 0.84 -10.46 4.74
C ARG A 9 -0.49 -9.70 4.73
N ILE A 10 -1.26 -9.86 3.66
CA ILE A 10 -2.59 -9.27 3.53
C ILE A 10 -3.60 -10.32 3.04
N PRO A 11 -4.89 -10.14 3.33
CA PRO A 11 -5.97 -10.91 2.73
C PRO A 11 -5.97 -10.86 1.19
N GLU A 12 -6.42 -11.94 0.54
CA GLU A 12 -6.40 -12.07 -0.93
C GLU A 12 -7.34 -11.07 -1.62
N ASP A 13 -8.50 -10.81 -1.04
CA ASP A 13 -9.46 -9.81 -1.51
C ASP A 13 -8.88 -8.40 -1.48
N LEU A 14 -8.18 -8.05 -0.40
CA LEU A 14 -7.47 -6.77 -0.30
C LEU A 14 -6.36 -6.67 -1.35
N TYR A 15 -5.61 -7.76 -1.60
CA TYR A 15 -4.59 -7.76 -2.63
C TYR A 15 -5.17 -7.53 -4.04
N LYS A 16 -6.31 -8.14 -4.36
CA LYS A 16 -7.02 -7.89 -5.64
C LYS A 16 -7.45 -6.43 -5.77
N ALA A 17 -8.07 -5.87 -4.73
CA ALA A 17 -8.47 -4.47 -4.74
C ALA A 17 -7.27 -3.51 -4.93
N LEU A 18 -6.11 -3.84 -4.36
CA LEU A 18 -4.88 -3.06 -4.57
C LEU A 18 -4.36 -3.15 -6.01
N ILE A 19 -4.47 -4.30 -6.66
CA ILE A 19 -4.10 -4.47 -8.07
C ILE A 19 -5.02 -3.60 -8.96
N ASP A 20 -6.33 -3.69 -8.76
CA ASP A 20 -7.31 -2.95 -9.55
C ASP A 20 -7.08 -1.44 -9.41
N LEU A 21 -6.90 -0.97 -8.17
CA LEU A 21 -6.59 0.44 -7.89
C LEU A 21 -5.26 0.87 -8.52
N SER A 22 -4.22 0.04 -8.42
CA SER A 22 -2.92 0.30 -9.02
C SER A 22 -3.02 0.49 -10.53
N SER A 23 -3.84 -0.32 -11.19
CA SER A 23 -4.12 -0.20 -12.63
C SER A 23 -4.92 1.04 -12.97
N GLU A 24 -5.90 1.42 -12.14
CA GLU A 24 -6.77 2.57 -12.39
C GLU A 24 -6.01 3.90 -12.29
N ILE A 25 -5.17 4.06 -11.27
CA ILE A 25 -4.49 5.33 -10.98
C ILE A 25 -3.05 5.39 -11.51
N GLY A 26 -2.55 4.28 -12.08
CA GLY A 26 -1.18 4.19 -12.62
C GLY A 26 -0.08 4.26 -11.56
N MET A 27 -0.37 3.85 -10.32
CA MET A 27 0.57 3.92 -9.19
C MET A 27 0.97 2.53 -8.71
N PRO A 28 2.26 2.27 -8.38
CA PRO A 28 2.68 0.99 -7.83
C PRO A 28 1.96 0.66 -6.51
N ILE A 29 1.58 -0.61 -6.32
CA ILE A 29 0.95 -1.12 -5.10
C ILE A 29 1.72 -0.72 -3.84
N ALA A 30 3.05 -0.79 -3.86
CA ALA A 30 3.89 -0.40 -2.74
C ALA A 30 3.69 1.07 -2.32
N SER A 31 3.58 1.98 -3.30
CA SER A 31 3.32 3.39 -3.02
C SER A 31 1.95 3.61 -2.39
N ILE A 32 0.93 2.89 -2.89
CA ILE A 32 -0.43 2.92 -2.34
C ILE A 32 -0.42 2.48 -0.86
N ILE A 33 0.25 1.37 -0.55
CA ILE A 33 0.37 0.86 0.82
C ILE A 33 1.08 1.87 1.73
N ILE A 34 2.21 2.43 1.27
CA ILE A 34 2.97 3.43 2.05
C ILE A 34 2.10 4.64 2.36
N ILE A 35 1.37 5.17 1.37
CA ILE A 35 0.45 6.30 1.56
C ILE A 35 -0.65 5.94 2.56
N ALA A 36 -1.26 4.76 2.43
CA ALA A 36 -2.31 4.31 3.34
C ALA A 36 -1.80 4.22 4.79
N CYS A 37 -0.60 3.68 5.01
CA CYS A 37 0.04 3.64 6.32
C CYS A 37 0.27 5.05 6.90
N TRP A 38 0.81 5.98 6.09
CA TRP A 38 1.03 7.36 6.54
C TRP A 38 -0.26 8.08 6.89
N LEU A 39 -1.30 7.93 6.07
CA LEU A 39 -2.63 8.53 6.33
C LEU A 39 -3.25 7.98 7.61
N TYR A 40 -3.11 6.68 7.86
CA TYR A 40 -3.63 6.05 9.07
C TYR A 40 -2.89 6.54 10.32
N ILE A 41 -1.56 6.53 10.30
CA ILE A 41 -0.73 7.02 11.42
C ILE A 41 -1.03 8.50 11.71
N SER A 42 -1.16 9.34 10.67
CA SER A 42 -1.45 10.77 10.80
C SER A 42 -2.82 11.08 11.39
N LYS A 43 -3.76 10.12 11.36
CA LYS A 43 -5.08 10.25 11.99
C LYS A 43 -5.10 9.80 13.46
N ILE A 44 -4.10 9.03 13.88
CA ILE A 44 -3.98 8.50 15.25
C ILE A 44 -3.20 9.46 16.15
N ASN A 45 -2.32 10.27 15.56
CA ASN A 45 -1.68 11.42 16.21
C ASN A 45 -2.54 12.68 16.12
#